data_AF-A0A2E2BUA1-F1
#
_entry.id   AF-A0A2E2BUA1-F1
#
_cell.length_a   1.000
_cell.length_b   1.000
_cell.length_c   1.000
_cell.angle_alpha   90.00
_cell.angle_beta   90.00
_cell.angle_gamma   90.00
#
_symmetry.space_group_name_H-M   'P 1'
#
loop_
_entity.id
_entity.type
_entity.pdbx_description
1 polymer ?
#
loop_
_entity_poly.entity_id
_entity_poly.type
_entity_poly.pdbx_seq_one_letter_code
_entity_poly.pdbx_strand_id
1 'polypeptide(L)'
;MRLGKIKRFALYRSLKLVSAMTRAEMNWKIFRSVLPLIALVAFAYYTTSLKTDYSKEEPVVSTDSHELTWRFQMNEGSELLNKVVQVKGKVTGYDSLLLILDHKVICQLHNEQMTRPEIGDSVSLKGRCVTYDDLLEELRLDHVIQIIE
;
A
#
# COMPACT_ATOMS: atom_id res chain seq x y z
N MET A 1 -34.49 -30.72 60.96
CA MET A 1 -33.36 -29.80 60.67
C MET A 1 -32.11 -30.57 60.17
N ARG A 2 -32.17 -31.29 59.04
CA ARG A 2 -30.99 -32.03 58.48
C ARG A 2 -30.95 -32.12 56.94
N LEU A 3 -31.81 -31.42 56.19
CA LEU A 3 -31.82 -31.49 54.72
C LEU A 3 -30.98 -30.41 53.99
N GLY A 4 -30.64 -29.29 54.65
CA GLY A 4 -29.95 -28.18 54.01
C GLY A 4 -28.44 -28.38 53.77
N LYS A 5 -27.76 -29.19 54.60
CA LYS A 5 -26.31 -29.41 54.50
C LYS A 5 -25.93 -30.37 53.37
N ILE A 6 -26.77 -31.36 53.08
CA ILE A 6 -26.48 -32.40 52.08
C ILE A 6 -26.56 -31.83 50.66
N LYS A 7 -27.56 -30.97 50.38
CA LYS A 7 -27.67 -30.29 49.08
C LYS A 7 -26.51 -29.33 48.80
N ARG A 8 -26.02 -28.60 49.82
CA ARG A 8 -24.85 -27.71 49.66
C ARG A 8 -23.55 -28.48 49.38
N PHE A 9 -23.38 -29.67 49.95
CA PHE A 9 -22.19 -30.48 49.74
C PHE A 9 -22.13 -31.11 48.34
N ALA A 10 -23.28 -31.58 47.83
CA ALA A 10 -23.39 -32.12 46.47
C ALA A 10 -23.14 -31.05 45.41
N LEU A 11 -23.67 -29.83 45.62
CA LEU A 11 -23.51 -28.71 44.70
C LEU A 11 -22.07 -28.17 44.68
N TYR A 12 -21.39 -28.18 45.82
CA TYR A 12 -19.97 -27.79 45.88
C TYR A 12 -19.06 -28.81 45.20
N ARG A 13 -19.39 -30.11 45.30
CA ARG A 13 -18.63 -31.18 44.65
C ARG A 13 -18.82 -31.19 43.13
N SER A 14 -20.01 -30.88 42.62
CA SER A 14 -20.24 -30.75 41.17
C SER A 14 -19.57 -29.50 40.60
N LEU A 15 -19.59 -28.36 41.31
CA LEU A 15 -18.85 -27.16 40.88
C LEU A 15 -17.33 -27.41 40.84
N LYS A 16 -16.78 -28.12 41.85
CA LYS A 16 -15.34 -28.43 41.89
C LYS A 16 -14.92 -29.38 40.76
N LEU A 17 -15.75 -30.37 40.41
CA LEU A 17 -15.49 -31.29 39.30
C LEU A 17 -15.55 -30.60 37.93
N VAL A 18 -16.49 -29.68 37.72
CA VAL A 18 -16.55 -28.85 36.50
C VAL A 18 -15.36 -27.88 36.42
N SER A 19 -14.88 -27.34 37.54
CA SER A 19 -13.70 -26.45 37.56
C SER A 19 -12.35 -27.16 37.39
N ALA A 20 -12.28 -28.47 37.65
CA ALA A 20 -11.04 -29.24 37.57
C ALA A 20 -10.78 -29.78 36.16
N MET A 21 -11.85 -30.09 35.41
CA MET A 21 -11.77 -30.63 34.04
C MET A 21 -11.45 -29.56 32.98
N THR A 22 -11.45 -28.27 33.35
CA THR A 22 -11.33 -27.13 32.43
C THR A 22 -9.91 -26.57 32.28
N ARG A 23 -8.89 -27.07 33.00
CA ARG A 23 -7.57 -26.42 33.00
C ARG A 23 -6.49 -27.08 32.14
N ALA A 24 -6.50 -28.41 31.99
CA ALA A 24 -5.45 -29.13 31.25
C ALA A 24 -5.89 -29.61 29.86
N GLU A 25 -7.08 -30.21 29.72
CA GLU A 25 -7.55 -30.75 28.43
C GLU A 25 -8.16 -29.68 27.51
N MET A 26 -8.73 -28.63 28.08
CA MET A 26 -9.28 -27.50 27.33
C MET A 26 -8.21 -26.67 26.64
N ASN A 27 -7.02 -26.57 27.24
CA ASN A 27 -5.95 -25.71 26.72
C ASN A 27 -5.44 -26.18 25.35
N TRP A 28 -5.40 -27.50 25.10
CA TRP A 28 -4.94 -28.05 23.82
C TRP A 28 -5.97 -27.89 22.69
N LYS A 29 -7.27 -28.06 23.01
CA LYS A 29 -8.36 -27.89 22.04
C LYS A 29 -8.57 -26.41 21.68
N ILE A 30 -8.47 -25.53 22.67
CA ILE A 30 -8.54 -24.07 22.48
C ILE A 30 -7.31 -23.60 21.69
N PHE A 31 -6.11 -24.05 22.03
CA PHE A 31 -4.89 -23.69 21.30
C PHE A 31 -4.96 -24.11 19.82
N ARG A 32 -5.41 -25.34 19.52
CA ARG A 32 -5.61 -25.81 18.14
C ARG A 32 -6.64 -25.00 17.36
N SER A 33 -7.67 -24.47 18.03
CA SER A 33 -8.71 -23.67 17.38
C SER A 33 -8.32 -22.19 17.22
N VAL A 34 -7.51 -21.64 18.13
CA VAL A 34 -7.13 -20.22 18.16
C VAL A 34 -5.85 -19.96 17.35
N LEU A 35 -4.94 -20.94 17.26
CA LEU A 35 -3.72 -20.86 16.45
C LEU A 35 -3.97 -20.50 14.95
N PRO A 36 -4.93 -21.11 14.22
CA PRO A 36 -5.21 -20.72 12.84
C PRO A 36 -5.81 -19.31 12.73
N LEU A 37 -6.56 -18.87 13.76
CA LEU A 37 -7.16 -17.54 13.82
C LEU A 37 -6.07 -16.46 14.00
N ILE A 38 -5.10 -16.70 14.88
CA ILE A 38 -3.92 -15.83 15.04
C ILE A 38 -3.07 -15.82 13.78
N ALA A 39 -2.84 -16.98 13.15
CA ALA A 39 -2.10 -17.07 11.89
C ALA A 39 -2.77 -16.30 10.75
N LEU A 40 -4.11 -16.35 10.66
CA LEU A 40 -4.87 -15.62 9.64
C LEU A 40 -4.80 -14.10 9.87
N VAL A 41 -4.86 -13.64 11.12
CA VAL A 41 -4.68 -12.22 11.46
C VAL A 41 -3.25 -11.75 11.15
N ALA A 42 -2.24 -12.56 11.49
CA ALA A 42 -0.85 -12.25 11.16
C ALA A 42 -0.61 -12.23 9.64
N PHE A 43 -1.23 -13.15 8.89
CA PHE A 43 -1.18 -13.19 7.44
C PHE A 43 -1.86 -11.97 6.80
N ALA A 44 -3.06 -11.62 7.27
CA ALA A 44 -3.77 -10.42 6.82
C ALA A 44 -2.95 -9.15 7.11
N TYR A 45 -2.37 -9.04 8.30
CA TYR A 45 -1.45 -7.95 8.66
C TYR A 45 -0.24 -7.91 7.72
N TYR A 46 0.42 -9.04 7.49
CA TYR A 46 1.55 -9.16 6.57
C TYR A 46 1.17 -8.73 5.15
N THR A 47 0.02 -9.17 4.62
CA THR A 47 -0.47 -8.74 3.29
C THR A 47 -0.80 -7.26 3.21
N THR A 48 -1.22 -6.65 4.33
CA THR A 48 -1.52 -5.21 4.39
C THR A 48 -0.22 -4.38 4.49
N SER A 49 0.79 -4.89 5.20
CA SER A 49 2.13 -4.29 5.28
C SER A 49 2.98 -4.50 4.01
N LEU A 50 2.57 -5.41 3.12
CA LEU A 50 3.17 -5.60 1.79
C LEU A 50 2.66 -4.61 0.74
N LYS A 51 1.73 -3.70 1.09
CA LYS A 51 1.41 -2.57 0.20
C LYS A 51 2.72 -1.83 -0.07
N THR A 52 3.22 -2.02 -1.28
CA THR A 52 4.49 -1.51 -1.74
C THR A 52 4.44 0.01 -1.63
N ASP A 53 5.17 0.57 -0.66
CA ASP A 53 5.37 2.01 -0.55
C ASP A 53 6.24 2.45 -1.72
N TYR A 54 5.64 2.69 -2.89
CA TYR A 54 6.30 3.33 -4.04
C TYR A 54 6.88 4.71 -3.67
N SER A 55 6.42 5.28 -2.57
CA SER A 55 6.95 6.50 -1.96
C SER A 55 8.37 6.35 -1.38
N LYS A 56 8.80 5.14 -1.00
CA LYS A 56 10.12 4.87 -0.37
C LYS A 56 11.16 4.31 -1.32
N GLU A 57 10.77 3.88 -2.51
CA GLU A 57 11.69 3.30 -3.49
C GLU A 57 12.51 4.42 -4.15
N GLU A 58 13.84 4.36 -4.08
CA GLU A 58 14.70 5.40 -4.68
C GLU A 58 14.43 5.51 -6.18
N PRO A 59 14.33 6.74 -6.73
CA PRO A 59 14.12 6.92 -8.16
C PRO A 59 15.30 6.30 -8.90
N VAL A 60 15.01 5.39 -9.83
CA VAL A 60 16.04 4.71 -10.64
C VAL A 60 16.80 5.73 -11.49
N VAL A 61 16.12 6.80 -11.88
CA VAL A 61 16.65 7.91 -12.68
C VAL A 61 15.96 9.21 -12.27
N SER A 62 16.74 10.30 -12.12
CA SER A 62 16.24 11.68 -12.01
C SER A 62 16.66 12.44 -13.26
N THR A 63 15.71 12.71 -14.16
CA THR A 63 15.96 13.37 -15.45
C THR A 63 14.88 14.40 -15.79
N ASP A 64 15.15 15.26 -16.76
CA ASP A 64 14.13 16.15 -17.32
C ASP A 64 13.09 15.38 -18.16
N SER A 65 11.88 15.93 -18.26
CA SER A 65 10.77 15.36 -19.03
C SER A 65 11.13 15.11 -20.50
N HIS A 66 11.90 16.03 -21.09
CA HIS A 66 12.37 15.91 -22.46
C HIS A 66 13.36 14.76 -22.62
N GLU A 67 14.34 14.63 -21.73
CA GLU A 67 15.32 13.55 -21.79
C GLU A 67 14.68 12.18 -21.55
N LEU A 68 13.74 12.12 -20.61
CA LEU A 68 12.99 10.89 -20.37
C LEU A 68 12.22 10.45 -21.61
N THR A 69 11.46 11.37 -22.23
CA THR A 69 10.69 11.07 -23.45
C THR A 69 11.61 10.68 -24.61
N TRP A 70 12.75 11.34 -24.75
CA TRP A 70 13.77 10.98 -25.75
C TRP A 70 14.27 9.54 -25.57
N ARG A 71 14.56 9.10 -24.34
CA ARG A 71 14.96 7.70 -24.09
C ARG A 71 13.89 6.69 -24.52
N PHE A 72 12.62 7.02 -24.32
CA PHE A 72 11.51 6.20 -24.82
C PHE A 72 11.47 6.16 -26.37
N GLN A 73 11.71 7.28 -27.03
CA GLN A 73 11.82 7.34 -28.51
C GLN A 73 12.98 6.51 -29.07
N MET A 74 14.11 6.43 -28.34
CA MET A 74 15.28 5.64 -28.73
C MET A 74 15.14 4.15 -28.36
N ASN A 75 13.97 3.70 -27.91
CA ASN A 75 13.71 2.33 -27.45
C ASN A 75 14.55 1.88 -26.22
N GLU A 76 15.14 2.84 -25.50
CA GLU A 76 15.88 2.61 -24.25
C GLU A 76 14.99 2.79 -23.01
N GLY A 77 13.81 3.41 -23.17
CA GLY A 77 12.87 3.65 -22.07
C GLY A 77 12.07 2.43 -21.63
N SER A 78 12.08 1.34 -22.40
CA SER A 78 11.34 0.11 -22.06
C SER A 78 11.76 -0.49 -20.71
N GLU A 79 13.03 -0.35 -20.33
CA GLU A 79 13.57 -0.78 -19.03
C GLU A 79 13.09 0.09 -17.85
N LEU A 80 12.63 1.31 -18.14
CA LEU A 80 12.08 2.25 -17.16
C LEU A 80 10.59 2.02 -16.93
N LEU A 81 9.91 1.17 -17.72
CA LEU A 81 8.53 0.78 -17.47
C LEU A 81 8.41 0.03 -16.15
N ASN A 82 7.35 0.33 -15.40
CA ASN A 82 7.08 -0.16 -14.05
C ASN A 82 8.19 0.19 -13.03
N LYS A 83 9.08 1.14 -13.35
CA LYS A 83 10.07 1.71 -12.43
C LYS A 83 9.66 3.10 -11.98
N VAL A 84 10.10 3.46 -10.77
CA VAL A 84 9.92 4.79 -10.22
C VAL A 84 11.01 5.72 -10.77
N VAL A 85 10.59 6.81 -11.40
CA VAL A 85 11.46 7.83 -11.97
C VAL A 85 11.12 9.19 -11.38
N GLN A 86 12.13 10.06 -11.31
CA GLN A 86 11.95 11.46 -10.99
C GLN A 86 12.06 12.28 -12.27
N VAL A 87 11.05 13.11 -12.50
CA VAL A 87 10.86 13.93 -13.70
C VAL A 87 10.78 15.38 -13.30
N LYS A 88 11.58 16.22 -13.94
CA LYS A 88 11.48 17.68 -13.86
C LYS A 88 10.87 18.20 -15.16
N GLY A 89 9.80 18.99 -15.03
CA GLY A 89 9.07 19.48 -16.20
C GLY A 89 8.22 20.69 -15.92
N LYS A 90 7.84 21.38 -16.99
CA LYS A 90 6.95 22.54 -16.90
C LYS A 90 5.50 22.08 -16.97
N VAL A 91 4.68 22.59 -16.08
CA VAL A 91 3.24 22.33 -16.08
C VAL A 91 2.60 23.02 -17.28
N THR A 92 1.98 22.24 -18.15
CA THR A 92 1.34 22.71 -19.39
C THR A 92 -0.18 22.59 -19.34
N GLY A 93 -0.72 21.76 -18.46
CA GLY A 93 -2.16 21.61 -18.29
C GLY A 93 -2.55 20.72 -17.12
N TYR A 94 -3.83 20.79 -16.78
CA TYR A 94 -4.47 19.96 -15.77
C TYR A 94 -5.79 19.43 -16.31
N ASP A 95 -6.04 18.15 -16.09
CA ASP A 95 -7.34 17.53 -16.33
C ASP A 95 -7.73 16.67 -15.11
N SER A 96 -8.52 17.26 -14.22
CA SER A 96 -9.08 16.60 -13.03
C SER A 96 -8.03 15.99 -12.08
N LEU A 97 -7.60 14.75 -12.35
CA LEU A 97 -6.57 14.00 -11.62
C LEU A 97 -5.32 13.74 -12.48
N LEU A 98 -5.24 14.35 -13.65
CA LEU A 98 -4.12 14.26 -14.59
C LEU A 98 -3.42 15.62 -14.60
N LEU A 99 -2.11 15.58 -14.42
CA LEU A 99 -1.22 16.72 -14.58
C LEU A 99 -0.37 16.49 -15.83
N ILE A 100 -0.35 17.48 -16.72
CA ILE A 100 0.38 17.37 -18.00
C ILE A 100 1.63 18.23 -17.90
N LEU A 101 2.79 17.57 -18.00
CA LEU A 101 4.11 18.21 -18.07
C LEU A 101 4.60 18.21 -19.52
N ASP A 102 5.11 19.36 -19.96
CA ASP A 102 5.75 19.56 -21.27
C ASP A 102 4.97 18.98 -22.46
N HIS A 103 3.62 18.99 -22.40
CA HIS A 103 2.69 18.39 -23.36
C HIS A 103 2.82 16.90 -23.66
N LYS A 104 3.89 16.24 -23.20
CA LYS A 104 4.21 14.84 -23.51
C LYS A 104 4.10 13.92 -22.31
N VAL A 105 4.20 14.44 -21.09
CA VAL A 105 4.24 13.61 -19.87
C VAL A 105 2.95 13.79 -19.09
N ILE A 106 2.18 12.71 -18.98
CA ILE A 106 0.89 12.67 -18.30
C ILE A 106 1.05 11.98 -16.94
N CYS A 107 0.88 12.75 -15.88
CA CYS A 107 1.02 12.34 -14.50
C CYS A 107 -0.35 12.12 -13.86
N GLN A 108 -0.68 10.88 -13.49
CA GLN A 108 -1.90 10.58 -12.74
C GLN A 108 -1.69 10.75 -11.24
N LEU A 109 -2.38 11.72 -10.67
CA LEU A 109 -2.41 12.02 -9.24
C LEU A 109 -3.30 11.01 -8.52
N HIS A 110 -2.73 10.28 -7.56
CA HIS A 110 -3.49 9.33 -6.73
C HIS A 110 -4.01 9.97 -5.43
N ASN A 111 -3.43 11.09 -5.00
CA ASN A 111 -3.76 11.73 -3.73
C ASN A 111 -3.95 13.24 -3.92
N GLU A 112 -5.00 13.80 -3.31
CA GLU A 112 -5.34 15.24 -3.39
C GLU A 112 -4.33 16.14 -2.65
N GLN A 113 -3.36 15.54 -1.96
CA GLN A 113 -2.37 16.25 -1.15
C GLN A 113 -1.22 16.88 -1.95
N MET A 114 -1.19 16.74 -3.27
CA MET A 114 -0.23 17.46 -4.09
C MET A 114 -0.61 18.94 -4.16
N THR A 115 0.36 19.81 -3.88
CA THR A 115 0.23 21.23 -4.23
C THR A 115 -0.06 21.28 -5.73
N ARG A 116 -1.07 22.03 -6.16
CA ARG A 116 -1.35 22.22 -7.58
C ARG A 116 -0.48 23.37 -8.08
N PRO A 117 0.68 23.12 -8.74
CA PRO A 117 1.47 24.19 -9.33
C PRO A 117 0.65 24.98 -10.35
N GLU A 118 1.05 26.23 -10.63
CA GLU A 118 0.38 27.00 -11.66
C GLU A 118 0.83 26.52 -13.05
N ILE A 119 -0.02 26.76 -14.05
CA ILE A 119 0.35 26.49 -15.44
C ILE A 119 1.53 27.40 -15.79
N GLY A 120 2.65 26.80 -16.14
CA GLY A 120 3.89 27.50 -16.42
C GLY A 120 4.98 27.33 -15.35
N ASP A 121 4.65 26.76 -14.20
CA ASP A 121 5.65 26.45 -13.18
C ASP A 121 6.47 25.21 -13.55
N SER A 122 7.75 25.24 -13.19
CA SER A 122 8.63 24.07 -13.26
C SER A 122 8.53 23.29 -11.96
N VAL A 123 8.15 22.01 -12.04
CA VAL A 123 8.01 21.15 -10.87
C VAL A 123 8.76 19.85 -11.03
N SER A 124 9.25 19.33 -9.89
CA SER A 124 9.84 18.00 -9.81
C SER A 124 8.84 17.03 -9.21
N LEU A 125 8.55 15.97 -9.97
CA LEU A 125 7.63 14.92 -9.58
C LEU A 125 8.35 13.58 -9.61
N LYS A 126 7.94 12.68 -8.74
CA LYS A 126 8.37 11.29 -8.74
C LYS A 126 7.17 10.41 -8.93
N GLY A 127 7.24 9.49 -9.89
CA GLY A 127 6.13 8.62 -10.24
C GLY A 127 6.63 7.35 -10.90
N ARG A 128 5.77 6.36 -11.01
CA ARG A 128 6.10 5.13 -11.71
C ARG A 128 5.66 5.22 -13.17
N CYS A 129 6.55 4.90 -14.10
CA CYS A 129 6.20 4.82 -15.52
C CYS A 129 5.28 3.62 -15.74
N VAL A 130 4.10 3.85 -16.31
CA VAL A 130 3.13 2.78 -16.58
C VAL A 130 3.16 2.37 -18.04
N THR A 131 3.10 3.35 -18.93
CA THR A 131 2.97 3.11 -20.37
C THR A 131 3.51 4.30 -21.14
N TYR A 132 4.09 4.02 -22.30
CA TYR A 132 4.47 5.02 -23.30
C TYR A 132 3.67 4.74 -24.57
N ASP A 133 3.11 5.78 -25.17
CA ASP A 133 2.41 5.71 -26.44
C ASP A 133 3.35 6.22 -27.55
N ASP A 134 3.80 5.32 -28.42
CA ASP A 134 4.71 5.66 -29.51
C ASP A 134 4.04 6.56 -30.58
N LEU A 135 2.72 6.53 -30.70
CA LEU A 135 1.97 7.26 -31.72
C LEU A 135 1.71 8.71 -31.28
N LEU A 136 1.39 8.91 -30.01
CA LEU A 136 1.15 10.22 -29.42
C LEU A 136 2.41 10.84 -28.79
N GLU A 137 3.50 10.06 -28.69
CA GLU A 137 4.73 10.42 -27.95
C GLU A 137 4.45 10.80 -26.49
N GLU A 138 3.46 10.14 -25.88
CA GLU A 138 2.97 10.44 -24.54
C GLU A 138 3.46 9.41 -23.51
N LEU A 139 4.11 9.87 -22.44
CA LEU A 139 4.51 9.03 -21.31
C LEU A 139 3.52 9.17 -20.15
N ARG A 140 2.98 8.04 -19.69
CA ARG A 140 2.04 8.00 -18.55
C ARG A 140 2.72 7.54 -17.27
N LEU A 141 2.60 8.35 -16.23
CA LEU A 141 3.09 8.08 -14.88
C LEU A 141 1.91 7.89 -13.93
N ASP A 142 2.02 6.95 -12.99
CA ASP A 142 1.07 6.78 -11.90
C ASP A 142 1.73 6.93 -10.52
N HIS A 143 0.89 7.02 -9.49
CA HIS A 143 1.32 7.21 -8.10
C HIS A 143 2.31 8.37 -7.95
N VAL A 144 1.97 9.49 -8.58
CA VAL A 144 2.86 10.65 -8.64
C VAL A 144 2.87 11.39 -7.30
N ILE A 145 4.08 11.72 -6.85
CA ILE A 145 4.37 12.43 -5.62
C ILE A 145 5.25 13.63 -5.98
N GLN A 146 4.90 14.82 -5.50
CA GLN A 146 5.72 16.01 -5.69
C GLN A 146 6.91 15.99 -4.75
N ILE A 147 8.10 16.25 -5.30
CA ILE A 147 9.31 16.51 -4.52
C ILE A 147 9.49 18.02 -4.51
N ILE A 148 9.35 18.62 -3.33
CA ILE A 148 9.74 20.01 -3.10
C ILE A 148 11.22 19.94 -2.74
N GLU A 149 12.06 20.34 -3.68
CA GLU A 149 13.51 20.47 -3.51
C GLU A 149 13.85 21.89 -3.04
#